data_AF-A0A2T0JP44-F1
#
_entry.id   AF-A0A2T0JP44-F1
#
_cell.length_a   1.000
_cell.length_b   1.000
_cell.length_c   1.000
_cell.angle_alpha   90.00
_cell.angle_beta   90.00
_cell.angle_gamma   90.00
#
_symmetry.space_group_name_H-M   'P 1'
#
loop_
_entity.id
_entity.type
_entity.pdbx_description
1 polymer ?
#
loop_
_entity_poly.entity_id
_entity_poly.type
_entity_poly.pdbx_seq_one_letter_code
_entity_poly.pdbx_strand_id
1 'polypeptide(L)'
;MPTVQAHDLSCSGKVVARYVWDPHLPATVSPRPYLHPVTTLGGTTVTGFMPPDHAHHLGASIAVPVLNDANFWGGRTYLADHGSIHLDNHGRQRHVRWLHRSGDGVVQQLDWLDRDGRALARERRELSVHHIDSTAWLLRVAFTLSSADGETLTIDSPAARGRAGAGYGGFFWRAPTGDYRITAETGNGTEAVHGRAARWLSLEGRDWTLVFLTDTVSSDPWFVRCDDYAGVCSAIAWDRLIVPAGGTLTRTLSVLVADGSPTGELLAAAQEAHR
;
A
#
# COMPACT_ATOMS: atom_id res chain seq x y z
N MET A 1 -8.93 -4.99 -26.45
CA MET A 1 -8.78 -5.12 -24.98
C MET A 1 -9.29 -3.84 -24.36
N PRO A 2 -10.14 -3.87 -23.33
CA PRO A 2 -10.67 -2.65 -22.75
C PRO A 2 -9.51 -1.81 -22.19
N THR A 3 -9.44 -0.55 -22.62
CA THR A 3 -8.35 0.37 -22.28
C THR A 3 -8.33 0.58 -20.77
N VAL A 4 -7.27 0.11 -20.11
CA VAL A 4 -7.06 0.36 -18.68
C VAL A 4 -6.93 1.87 -18.48
N GLN A 5 -7.73 2.41 -17.56
CA GLN A 5 -7.68 3.84 -17.26
C GLN A 5 -6.51 4.12 -16.30
N ALA A 6 -5.55 4.92 -16.78
CA ALA A 6 -4.30 5.19 -16.07
C ALA A 6 -3.82 6.64 -16.23
N HIS A 7 -3.16 7.16 -15.20
CA HIS A 7 -2.63 8.52 -15.12
C HIS A 7 -1.15 8.44 -14.73
N ASP A 8 -0.29 9.09 -15.49
CA ASP A 8 1.14 9.10 -15.19
C ASP A 8 1.45 10.21 -14.18
N LEU A 9 2.17 9.83 -13.12
CA LEU A 9 2.74 10.72 -12.13
C LEU A 9 4.19 11.05 -12.51
N SER A 10 4.56 12.31 -12.38
CA SER A 10 5.82 12.87 -12.87
C SER A 10 6.54 13.66 -11.79
N CYS A 11 7.86 13.53 -11.77
CA CYS A 11 8.77 14.29 -10.92
C CYS A 11 9.76 15.04 -11.84
N SER A 12 9.84 16.37 -11.71
CA SER A 12 10.76 17.20 -12.53
C SER A 12 10.71 16.90 -14.04
N GLY A 13 9.50 16.72 -14.58
CA GLY A 13 9.28 16.44 -16.01
C GLY A 13 9.50 14.99 -16.46
N LYS A 14 9.90 14.09 -15.55
CA LYS A 14 10.04 12.64 -15.82
C LYS A 14 8.86 11.88 -15.25
N VAL A 15 8.27 10.95 -16.00
CA VAL A 15 7.29 9.99 -15.46
C VAL A 15 8.00 9.04 -14.49
N VAL A 16 7.51 8.98 -13.25
CA VAL A 16 8.07 8.15 -12.18
C VAL A 16 7.11 7.07 -11.68
N ALA A 17 5.81 7.20 -11.96
CA ALA A 17 4.85 6.17 -11.66
C ALA A 17 3.64 6.20 -12.59
N ARG A 18 3.04 5.05 -12.84
CA ARG A 18 1.74 4.95 -13.52
C ARG A 18 0.66 4.55 -12.53
N TYR A 19 -0.33 5.42 -12.34
CA TYR A 19 -1.47 5.19 -11.47
C TYR A 19 -2.65 4.64 -12.27
N VAL A 20 -2.95 3.36 -12.10
CA VAL A 20 -4.12 2.70 -12.70
C VAL A 20 -5.28 2.81 -11.73
N TRP A 21 -6.38 3.46 -12.13
CA TRP A 21 -7.53 3.68 -11.24
C TRP A 21 -8.77 2.84 -11.54
N ASP A 22 -8.85 2.26 -12.74
CA ASP A 22 -9.93 1.35 -13.14
C ASP A 22 -9.34 0.12 -13.84
N PRO A 23 -8.77 -0.83 -13.06
CA PRO A 23 -8.16 -2.01 -13.62
C PRO A 23 -9.20 -3.08 -13.99
N HIS A 24 -9.11 -3.58 -15.22
CA HIS A 24 -9.90 -4.72 -15.68
C HIS A 24 -9.22 -6.03 -15.28
N LEU A 25 -9.32 -6.40 -14.00
CA LEU A 25 -8.72 -7.61 -13.43
C LEU A 25 -9.79 -8.56 -12.88
N PRO A 26 -9.49 -9.88 -12.76
CA PRO A 26 -10.43 -10.84 -12.17
C PRO A 26 -10.87 -10.47 -10.75
N ALA A 27 -12.12 -10.79 -10.38
CA ALA A 27 -12.61 -10.55 -9.02
C ALA A 27 -11.72 -11.18 -7.94
N THR A 28 -11.12 -12.34 -8.23
CA THR A 28 -10.24 -13.08 -7.30
C THR A 28 -8.98 -12.31 -6.88
N VAL A 29 -8.64 -11.20 -7.52
CA VAL A 29 -7.52 -10.33 -7.10
C VAL A 29 -7.97 -9.08 -6.34
N SER A 30 -9.27 -8.94 -6.07
CA SER A 30 -9.91 -7.75 -5.48
C SER A 30 -9.48 -6.46 -6.18
N PRO A 31 -9.97 -6.22 -7.43
CA PRO A 31 -9.54 -5.11 -8.26
C PRO A 31 -9.63 -3.76 -7.53
N ARG A 32 -8.57 -2.97 -7.63
CA ARG A 32 -8.41 -1.71 -6.90
C ARG A 32 -7.39 -0.81 -7.58
N PRO A 33 -7.43 0.50 -7.37
CA PRO A 33 -6.39 1.36 -7.90
C PRO A 33 -5.00 1.03 -7.36
N TYR A 34 -4.00 1.08 -8.23
CA TYR A 34 -2.60 0.78 -7.89
C TYR A 34 -1.60 1.63 -8.66
N LEU A 35 -0.37 1.69 -8.15
CA LEU A 35 0.80 2.26 -8.82
C LEU A 35 1.67 1.13 -9.37
N HIS A 36 1.80 1.04 -10.69
CA HIS A 36 2.77 0.19 -11.37
C HIS A 36 2.87 0.54 -12.88
N PRO A 37 4.09 0.66 -13.45
CA PRO A 37 5.37 0.66 -12.75
C PRO A 37 5.53 1.91 -11.88
N VAL A 38 6.39 1.79 -10.86
CA VAL A 38 6.99 2.90 -10.11
C VAL A 38 8.49 2.77 -10.31
N THR A 39 9.17 3.87 -10.62
CA THR A 39 10.60 3.87 -10.95
C THR A 39 11.40 4.88 -10.13
N THR A 40 12.69 4.63 -9.95
CA THR A 40 13.67 5.65 -9.56
C THR A 40 13.82 6.72 -10.66
N LEU A 41 14.54 7.83 -10.38
CA LEU A 41 14.82 8.85 -11.40
C LEU A 41 15.79 8.35 -12.49
N GLY A 42 16.61 7.35 -12.17
CA GLY A 42 17.44 6.57 -13.09
C GLY A 42 16.66 5.52 -13.90
N GLY A 43 15.36 5.30 -13.63
CA GLY A 43 14.49 4.43 -14.42
C GLY A 43 14.39 2.98 -13.93
N THR A 44 14.97 2.66 -12.78
CA THR A 44 14.87 1.31 -12.21
C THR A 44 13.47 1.08 -11.64
N THR A 45 12.77 0.04 -12.09
CA THR A 45 11.43 -0.29 -11.56
C THR A 45 11.54 -0.89 -10.17
N VAL A 46 10.81 -0.30 -9.23
CA VAL A 46 10.82 -0.64 -7.80
C VAL A 46 9.52 -1.27 -7.32
N THR A 47 8.63 -1.69 -8.24
CA THR A 47 7.40 -2.44 -7.93
C THR A 47 7.31 -3.74 -8.73
N GLY A 48 6.87 -4.81 -8.09
CA GLY A 48 6.43 -6.05 -8.74
C GLY A 48 4.92 -6.04 -8.97
N PHE A 49 4.45 -6.73 -10.01
CA PHE A 49 3.03 -6.74 -10.38
C PHE A 49 2.56 -8.13 -10.78
N MET A 50 1.45 -8.57 -10.18
CA MET A 50 0.80 -9.86 -10.42
C MET A 50 1.77 -11.04 -10.60
N PRO A 51 2.68 -11.27 -9.64
CA PRO A 51 3.60 -12.40 -9.73
C PRO A 51 2.81 -13.72 -9.69
N PRO A 52 3.28 -14.80 -10.36
CA PRO A 52 2.50 -16.03 -10.54
C PRO A 52 2.03 -16.69 -9.23
N ASP A 53 2.80 -16.55 -8.16
CA ASP A 53 2.53 -17.07 -6.82
C ASP A 53 1.50 -16.22 -6.05
N HIS A 54 1.46 -14.92 -6.31
CA HIS A 54 0.58 -13.96 -5.62
C HIS A 54 -0.02 -12.96 -6.63
N ALA A 55 -0.86 -13.46 -7.55
CA ALA A 55 -1.46 -12.63 -8.60
C ALA A 55 -2.28 -11.42 -8.09
N HIS A 56 -2.63 -11.39 -6.81
CA HIS A 56 -3.33 -10.29 -6.15
C HIS A 56 -2.41 -9.18 -5.63
N HIS A 57 -1.09 -9.28 -5.80
CA HIS A 57 -0.14 -8.21 -5.48
C HIS A 57 -0.01 -7.24 -6.66
N LEU A 58 -0.57 -6.05 -6.51
CA LEU A 58 -0.71 -5.05 -7.56
C LEU A 58 0.22 -3.85 -7.30
N GLY A 59 1.54 -4.01 -7.48
CA GLY A 59 2.50 -2.92 -7.28
C GLY A 59 2.41 -2.30 -5.89
N ALA A 60 2.17 -0.99 -5.83
CA ALA A 60 1.81 -0.29 -4.60
C ALA A 60 0.31 0.08 -4.58
N SER A 61 -0.42 -0.34 -3.55
CA SER A 61 -1.87 -0.10 -3.43
C SER A 61 -2.34 -0.09 -1.97
N ILE A 62 -3.52 0.46 -1.72
CA ILE A 62 -4.18 0.36 -0.41
C ILE A 62 -5.12 -0.85 -0.46
N ALA A 63 -4.95 -1.81 0.44
CA ALA A 63 -5.71 -3.05 0.46
C ALA A 63 -5.77 -3.62 1.87
N VAL A 64 -6.90 -4.23 2.27
CA VAL A 64 -7.00 -4.97 3.53
C VAL A 64 -7.53 -6.38 3.29
N PRO A 65 -7.10 -7.38 4.07
CA PRO A 65 -7.56 -8.76 3.92
C PRO A 65 -9.05 -8.92 4.16
N VAL A 66 -9.57 -8.15 5.12
CA VAL A 66 -10.97 -8.17 5.50
C VAL A 66 -11.42 -6.76 5.86
N LEU A 67 -12.51 -6.31 5.24
CA LEU A 67 -13.32 -5.17 5.68
C LEU A 67 -14.74 -5.69 5.93
N ASN A 68 -15.17 -5.67 7.19
CA ASN A 68 -16.34 -6.39 7.72
C ASN A 68 -16.21 -7.90 7.47
N ASP A 69 -16.64 -8.37 6.29
CA ASP A 69 -16.52 -9.76 5.83
C ASP A 69 -15.95 -9.89 4.41
N ALA A 70 -15.80 -8.76 3.70
CA ALA A 70 -15.36 -8.72 2.32
C ALA A 70 -13.83 -8.69 2.20
N ASN A 71 -13.30 -9.43 1.24
CA ASN A 71 -11.88 -9.52 0.96
C ASN A 71 -11.46 -8.44 -0.05
N PHE A 72 -10.66 -7.46 0.39
CA PHE A 72 -10.10 -6.40 -0.45
C PHE A 72 -8.61 -6.58 -0.76
N TRP A 73 -8.03 -7.71 -0.38
CA TRP A 73 -6.64 -8.08 -0.65
C TRP A 73 -6.53 -8.89 -1.95
N GLY A 74 -7.49 -9.78 -2.17
CA GLY A 74 -7.48 -10.81 -3.20
C GLY A 74 -7.01 -12.16 -2.66
N GLY A 75 -6.97 -13.16 -3.53
CA GLY A 75 -6.52 -14.51 -3.19
C GLY A 75 -7.46 -15.24 -2.22
N ARG A 76 -6.88 -16.04 -1.32
CA ARG A 76 -7.62 -16.87 -0.36
C ARG A 76 -7.91 -16.08 0.91
N THR A 77 -9.07 -16.31 1.52
CA THR A 77 -9.44 -15.75 2.82
C THR A 77 -9.03 -16.71 3.93
N TYR A 78 -8.41 -16.17 4.99
CA TYR A 78 -8.06 -16.95 6.17
C TYR A 78 -9.23 -17.05 7.15
N LEU A 79 -9.55 -18.26 7.56
CA LEU A 79 -10.48 -18.59 8.63
C LEU A 79 -9.72 -19.38 9.71
N ALA A 80 -9.96 -19.09 10.99
CA ALA A 80 -9.22 -19.68 12.10
C ALA A 80 -9.20 -21.22 12.07
N ASP A 81 -10.37 -21.83 11.82
CA ASP A 81 -10.53 -23.30 11.89
C ASP A 81 -10.27 -24.02 10.55
N HIS A 82 -10.13 -23.29 9.45
CA HIS A 82 -10.02 -23.86 8.10
C HIS A 82 -8.77 -23.43 7.34
N GLY A 83 -7.96 -22.54 7.92
CA GLY A 83 -6.82 -21.95 7.26
C GLY A 83 -7.22 -21.03 6.10
N SER A 84 -6.33 -20.86 5.12
CA SER A 84 -6.62 -20.05 3.94
C SER A 84 -7.47 -20.85 2.97
N ILE A 85 -8.64 -20.39 2.54
CA ILE A 85 -9.49 -21.08 1.55
C ILE A 85 -10.01 -20.11 0.49
N HIS A 86 -10.46 -20.64 -0.65
CA HIS A 86 -11.13 -19.82 -1.65
C HIS A 86 -12.57 -19.58 -1.20
N LEU A 87 -12.90 -18.30 -1.01
CA LEU A 87 -14.27 -17.85 -0.78
C LEU A 87 -14.67 -16.94 -1.94
N ASP A 88 -15.98 -16.92 -2.22
CA ASP A 88 -16.58 -15.93 -3.10
C ASP A 88 -17.01 -14.72 -2.26
N ASN A 89 -16.03 -13.93 -1.83
CA ASN A 89 -16.23 -12.74 -0.99
C ASN A 89 -15.33 -11.56 -1.39
N HIS A 90 -14.78 -11.57 -2.60
CA HIS A 90 -13.89 -10.52 -3.08
C HIS A 90 -14.64 -9.22 -3.32
N GLY A 91 -14.26 -8.18 -2.59
CA GLY A 91 -14.67 -6.80 -2.87
C GLY A 91 -13.80 -6.14 -3.94
N ARG A 92 -14.21 -4.95 -4.38
CA ARG A 92 -13.45 -4.10 -5.30
C ARG A 92 -13.48 -2.64 -4.88
N GLN A 93 -12.40 -1.92 -5.14
CA GLN A 93 -12.36 -0.47 -4.99
C GLN A 93 -12.70 0.17 -6.34
N ARG A 94 -13.74 0.99 -6.39
CA ARG A 94 -14.24 1.65 -7.60
C ARG A 94 -13.98 3.14 -7.54
N HIS A 95 -13.30 3.69 -8.55
CA HIS A 95 -13.19 5.14 -8.73
C HIS A 95 -14.57 5.78 -8.92
N VAL A 96 -14.84 6.83 -8.15
CA VAL A 96 -16.10 7.60 -8.24
C VAL A 96 -15.87 8.88 -9.05
N ARG A 97 -14.92 9.71 -8.62
CA ARG A 97 -14.54 10.94 -9.32
C ARG A 97 -13.18 11.47 -8.88
N TRP A 98 -12.56 12.24 -9.76
CA TRP A 98 -11.43 13.09 -9.42
C TRP A 98 -11.88 14.33 -8.66
N LEU A 99 -11.12 14.70 -7.64
CA LEU A 99 -11.17 16.00 -6.98
C LEU A 99 -10.00 16.88 -7.43
N HIS A 100 -8.87 16.26 -7.80
CA HIS A 100 -7.71 16.90 -8.40
C HIS A 100 -6.96 15.87 -9.26
N ARG A 101 -6.35 16.30 -10.36
CA ARG A 101 -5.51 15.44 -11.22
C ARG A 101 -4.53 16.28 -12.02
N SER A 102 -3.24 16.16 -11.70
CA SER A 102 -2.10 16.80 -12.36
C SER A 102 -0.93 15.82 -12.49
N GLY A 103 0.12 16.21 -13.21
CA GLY A 103 1.29 15.35 -13.37
C GLY A 103 1.98 15.01 -12.04
N ASP A 104 1.98 15.91 -11.07
CA ASP A 104 2.63 15.75 -9.76
C ASP A 104 1.72 15.17 -8.67
N GLY A 105 0.43 14.94 -8.95
CA GLY A 105 -0.45 14.38 -7.94
C GLY A 105 -1.91 14.19 -8.36
N VAL A 106 -2.61 13.40 -7.56
CA VAL A 106 -4.04 13.14 -7.74
C VAL A 106 -4.77 13.13 -6.41
N VAL A 107 -6.03 13.57 -6.43
CA VAL A 107 -6.98 13.43 -5.34
C VAL A 107 -8.26 12.86 -5.90
N GLN A 108 -8.82 11.83 -5.27
CA GLN A 108 -10.03 11.17 -5.76
C GLN A 108 -10.94 10.67 -4.63
N GLN A 109 -12.15 10.33 -5.04
CA GLN A 109 -13.09 9.56 -4.23
C GLN A 109 -13.27 8.16 -4.79
N LEU A 110 -13.36 7.20 -3.89
CA LEU A 110 -13.46 5.77 -4.16
C LEU A 110 -14.58 5.16 -3.31
N ASP A 111 -15.27 4.17 -3.85
CA ASP A 111 -16.15 3.29 -3.08
C ASP A 111 -15.52 1.91 -2.92
N TRP A 112 -15.63 1.34 -1.74
CA TRP A 112 -15.25 -0.03 -1.44
C TRP A 112 -16.52 -0.88 -1.48
N LEU A 113 -16.66 -1.63 -2.57
CA LEU A 113 -17.84 -2.43 -2.85
C LEU A 113 -17.58 -3.89 -2.46
N ASP A 114 -18.52 -4.53 -1.78
CA ASP A 114 -18.47 -5.98 -1.60
C ASP A 114 -18.72 -6.73 -2.92
N ARG A 115 -18.73 -8.06 -2.86
CA ARG A 115 -18.93 -8.92 -4.05
C ARG A 115 -20.27 -8.65 -4.75
N ASP A 116 -21.30 -8.27 -3.98
CA ASP A 116 -22.67 -8.08 -4.46
C ASP A 116 -22.87 -6.62 -4.96
N GLY A 117 -21.83 -5.79 -4.86
CA GLY A 117 -21.82 -4.41 -5.33
C GLY A 117 -22.34 -3.40 -4.31
N ARG A 118 -22.60 -3.80 -3.07
CA ARG A 118 -22.99 -2.88 -1.99
C ARG A 118 -21.75 -2.13 -1.52
N ALA A 119 -21.87 -0.80 -1.40
CA ALA A 119 -20.82 0.02 -0.82
C ALA A 119 -20.75 -0.20 0.69
N LEU A 120 -19.59 -0.64 1.17
CA LEU A 120 -19.29 -0.77 2.60
C LEU A 120 -18.61 0.48 3.13
N ALA A 121 -17.67 1.04 2.36
CA ALA A 121 -16.93 2.22 2.76
C ALA A 121 -16.71 3.20 1.60
N ARG A 122 -16.51 4.47 1.95
CA ARG A 122 -16.07 5.54 1.06
C ARG A 122 -14.67 5.95 1.43
N GLU A 123 -13.83 6.16 0.43
CA GLU A 123 -12.46 6.59 0.60
C GLU A 123 -12.20 7.91 -0.13
N ARG A 124 -11.54 8.85 0.53
CA ARG A 124 -10.80 9.94 -0.12
C ARG A 124 -9.33 9.54 -0.15
N ARG A 125 -8.70 9.54 -1.33
CA ARG A 125 -7.28 9.22 -1.51
C ARG A 125 -6.54 10.37 -2.17
N GLU A 126 -5.35 10.64 -1.67
CA GLU A 126 -4.43 11.65 -2.18
C GLU A 126 -3.04 11.03 -2.38
N LEU A 127 -2.48 11.26 -3.56
CA LEU A 127 -1.12 10.88 -3.92
C LEU A 127 -0.40 12.14 -4.44
N SER A 128 0.77 12.45 -3.90
CA SER A 128 1.61 13.55 -4.40
C SER A 128 3.06 13.12 -4.55
N VAL A 129 3.70 13.68 -5.57
CA VAL A 129 5.10 13.45 -5.94
C VAL A 129 5.90 14.69 -5.59
N HIS A 130 6.97 14.52 -4.82
CA HIS A 130 7.88 15.59 -4.44
C HIS A 130 9.28 15.26 -4.92
N HIS A 131 9.93 16.22 -5.57
CA HIS A 131 11.34 16.09 -5.92
C HIS A 131 12.21 16.29 -4.68
N ILE A 132 13.19 15.42 -4.45
CA ILE A 132 14.16 15.56 -3.36
C ILE A 132 15.48 16.09 -3.94
N ASP A 133 16.10 15.31 -4.81
CA ASP A 133 17.34 15.68 -5.50
C ASP A 133 17.48 14.94 -6.84
N SER A 134 18.65 14.99 -7.46
CA SER A 134 18.92 14.34 -8.75
C SER A 134 18.79 12.81 -8.77
N THR A 135 18.78 12.17 -7.59
CA THR A 135 18.76 10.72 -7.40
C THR A 135 17.50 10.21 -6.72
N ALA A 136 16.67 11.09 -6.16
CA ALA A 136 15.53 10.68 -5.35
C ALA A 136 14.29 11.57 -5.48
N TRP A 137 13.13 10.94 -5.30
CA TRP A 137 11.83 11.59 -5.19
C TRP A 137 10.98 10.91 -4.12
N LEU A 138 9.96 11.60 -3.64
CA LEU A 138 9.08 11.14 -2.56
C LEU A 138 7.64 10.99 -3.05
N LEU A 139 7.04 9.83 -2.81
CA LEU A 139 5.61 9.62 -2.92
C LEU A 139 4.97 9.85 -1.56
N ARG A 140 4.13 10.88 -1.40
CA ARG A 140 3.25 11.02 -0.23
C ARG A 140 1.89 10.41 -0.53
N VAL A 141 1.41 9.59 0.40
CA VAL A 141 0.12 8.89 0.32
C VAL A 141 -0.71 9.29 1.52
N ALA A 142 -1.92 9.78 1.29
CA ALA A 142 -2.91 9.97 2.33
C ALA A 142 -4.24 9.34 1.92
N PHE A 143 -4.92 8.69 2.88
CA PHE A 143 -6.28 8.21 2.67
C PHE A 143 -7.13 8.37 3.91
N THR A 144 -8.42 8.61 3.68
CA THR A 144 -9.45 8.65 4.72
C THR A 144 -10.57 7.71 4.33
N LEU A 145 -10.86 6.73 5.18
CA LEU A 145 -11.94 5.77 5.03
C LEU A 145 -13.08 6.11 6.00
N SER A 146 -14.31 6.00 5.52
CA SER A 146 -15.54 6.20 6.30
C SER A 146 -16.61 5.20 5.88
N SER A 147 -17.57 4.91 6.75
CA SER A 147 -18.69 4.04 6.42
C SER A 147 -19.57 4.62 5.30
N ALA A 148 -20.00 3.77 4.36
CA ALA A 148 -20.88 4.18 3.28
C ALA A 148 -22.36 4.25 3.69
N ASP A 149 -22.77 3.40 4.62
CA ASP A 149 -24.14 3.24 5.12
C ASP A 149 -24.34 3.72 6.56
N GLY A 150 -23.27 4.17 7.23
CA GLY A 150 -23.32 4.66 8.60
C GLY A 150 -23.08 3.58 9.65
N GLU A 151 -22.93 2.32 9.24
CA GLU A 151 -22.59 1.22 10.15
C GLU A 151 -21.11 1.25 10.56
N THR A 152 -20.76 0.49 11.60
CA THR A 152 -19.37 0.31 12.03
C THR A 152 -18.57 -0.46 10.98
N LEU A 153 -17.33 -0.04 10.73
CA LEU A 153 -16.37 -0.82 9.92
C LEU A 153 -15.43 -1.58 10.83
N THR A 154 -15.16 -2.84 10.49
CA THR A 154 -14.08 -3.64 11.08
C THR A 154 -13.04 -3.96 10.02
N ILE A 155 -11.77 -3.74 10.34
CA ILE A 155 -10.64 -4.10 9.48
C ILE A 155 -9.84 -5.18 10.20
N ASP A 156 -9.68 -6.32 9.52
CA ASP A 156 -9.04 -7.51 10.06
C ASP A 156 -7.99 -8.06 9.09
N SER A 157 -7.09 -8.88 9.63
CA SER A 157 -6.12 -9.69 8.90
C SER A 157 -6.19 -11.15 9.39
N PRO A 158 -5.47 -12.07 8.73
CA PRO A 158 -5.27 -13.39 9.31
C PRO A 158 -4.69 -13.36 10.73
N ALA A 159 -3.81 -12.40 11.08
CA ALA A 159 -3.29 -12.28 12.44
C ALA A 159 -4.37 -11.91 13.46
N ALA A 160 -5.21 -10.94 13.14
CA ALA A 160 -6.38 -10.58 13.96
C ALA A 160 -7.36 -11.76 14.14
N ARG A 161 -7.26 -12.79 13.29
CA ARG A 161 -8.05 -14.03 13.31
C ARG A 161 -7.25 -15.25 13.78
N GLY A 162 -6.09 -15.06 14.42
CA GLY A 162 -5.32 -16.11 15.08
C GLY A 162 -4.10 -16.65 14.33
N ARG A 163 -3.78 -16.15 13.13
CA ARG A 163 -2.55 -16.50 12.40
C ARG A 163 -1.40 -15.55 12.74
N ALA A 164 -0.67 -15.83 13.82
CA ALA A 164 0.45 -14.99 14.27
C ALA A 164 1.40 -14.58 13.13
N GLY A 165 1.80 -13.30 13.10
CA GLY A 165 2.70 -12.72 12.09
C GLY A 165 2.06 -12.40 10.73
N ALA A 166 0.79 -12.75 10.50
CA ALA A 166 0.10 -12.45 9.24
C ALA A 166 -0.74 -11.16 9.31
N GLY A 167 -0.21 -10.14 9.97
CA GLY A 167 -0.88 -8.86 10.24
C GLY A 167 -0.79 -7.84 9.11
N TYR A 168 -0.95 -8.25 7.86
CA TYR A 168 -0.83 -7.34 6.70
C TYR A 168 -2.14 -6.61 6.40
N GLY A 169 -2.04 -5.47 5.73
CA GLY A 169 -3.17 -4.64 5.30
C GLY A 169 -2.92 -3.16 5.54
N GLY A 170 -3.35 -2.29 4.64
CA GLY A 170 -3.01 -0.86 4.60
C GLY A 170 -2.41 -0.47 3.26
N PHE A 171 -1.50 0.49 3.24
CA PHE A 171 -0.72 0.78 2.04
C PHE A 171 0.40 -0.24 1.89
N PHE A 172 0.24 -1.14 0.91
CA PHE A 172 1.15 -2.23 0.65
C PHE A 172 1.96 -2.01 -0.62
N TRP A 173 3.24 -2.30 -0.52
CA TRP A 173 4.22 -2.24 -1.59
C TRP A 173 4.76 -3.64 -1.87
N ARG A 174 4.48 -4.17 -3.06
CA ARG A 174 5.17 -5.34 -3.60
C ARG A 174 6.42 -4.86 -4.34
N ALA A 175 7.60 -5.15 -3.82
CA ALA A 175 8.84 -4.90 -4.55
C ALA A 175 9.05 -5.98 -5.64
N PRO A 176 10.00 -5.78 -6.58
CA PRO A 176 10.41 -6.81 -7.53
C PRO A 176 10.90 -8.09 -6.84
N THR A 177 11.34 -9.08 -7.61
CA THR A 177 12.08 -10.23 -7.06
C THR A 177 13.56 -9.89 -6.99
N GLY A 178 14.23 -10.28 -5.90
CA GLY A 178 15.64 -10.04 -5.69
C GLY A 178 16.06 -10.21 -4.23
N ASP A 179 17.31 -9.88 -3.95
CA ASP A 179 17.86 -9.83 -2.59
C ASP A 179 17.69 -8.43 -2.02
N TYR A 180 17.38 -8.36 -0.72
CA TYR A 180 17.10 -7.10 -0.04
C TYR A 180 17.84 -6.96 1.27
N ARG A 181 18.28 -5.74 1.55
CA ARG A 181 18.69 -5.34 2.90
C ARG A 181 17.57 -4.51 3.52
N ILE A 182 17.18 -4.89 4.73
CA ILE A 182 16.22 -4.14 5.54
C ILE A 182 16.95 -3.49 6.69
N THR A 183 16.73 -2.19 6.87
CA THR A 183 17.22 -1.42 8.01
C THR A 183 16.10 -0.53 8.50
N ALA A 184 15.86 -0.48 9.81
CA ALA A 184 14.87 0.40 10.43
C ALA A 184 15.41 0.97 11.75
N GLU A 185 14.64 1.87 12.35
CA GLU A 185 14.91 2.38 13.71
C GLU A 185 15.02 1.26 14.75
N THR A 186 14.31 0.15 14.54
CA THR A 186 14.26 -1.01 15.45
C THR A 186 15.40 -2.01 15.24
N GLY A 187 16.21 -1.87 14.18
CA GLY A 187 17.32 -2.76 13.85
C GLY A 187 17.34 -3.21 12.38
N ASN A 188 18.16 -4.23 12.09
CA ASN A 188 18.36 -4.74 10.74
C ASN A 188 17.65 -6.09 10.54
N GLY A 189 17.19 -6.33 9.31
CA GLY A 189 16.56 -7.59 8.90
C GLY A 189 15.08 -7.69 9.28
N THR A 190 14.38 -8.65 8.66
CA THR A 190 12.92 -8.83 8.80
C THR A 190 12.49 -8.99 10.26
N GLU A 191 13.22 -9.79 11.05
CA GLU A 191 12.87 -10.08 12.46
C GLU A 191 12.91 -8.83 13.36
N ALA A 192 13.82 -7.89 13.08
CA ALA A 192 13.92 -6.66 13.85
C ALA A 192 12.80 -5.67 13.55
N VAL A 193 12.08 -5.81 12.43
CA VAL A 193 11.12 -4.81 11.92
C VAL A 193 9.69 -5.33 11.89
N HIS A 194 9.49 -6.59 11.52
CA HIS A 194 8.18 -7.18 11.35
C HIS A 194 7.36 -7.14 12.66
N GLY A 195 6.19 -6.52 12.61
CA GLY A 195 5.29 -6.36 13.75
C GLY A 195 5.69 -5.27 14.73
N ARG A 196 6.68 -4.44 14.40
CA ARG A 196 7.12 -3.34 15.26
C ARG A 196 6.72 -1.99 14.68
N ALA A 197 6.28 -1.10 15.55
CA ALA A 197 6.14 0.31 15.21
C ALA A 197 7.52 0.97 15.12
N ALA A 198 7.74 1.73 14.06
CA ALA A 198 8.95 2.50 13.84
C ALA A 198 8.61 3.70 12.95
N ARG A 199 9.36 4.81 13.06
CA ARG A 199 9.11 6.00 12.21
C ARG A 199 9.48 5.78 10.76
N TRP A 200 10.41 4.87 10.51
CA TRP A 200 10.87 4.56 9.17
C TRP A 200 11.42 3.14 9.07
N LEU A 201 11.39 2.62 7.85
CA LEU A 201 12.22 1.49 7.43
C LEU A 201 12.74 1.72 6.01
N SER A 202 13.90 1.17 5.71
CA SER A 202 14.53 1.12 4.41
C SER A 202 14.47 -0.31 3.87
N LEU A 203 14.09 -0.43 2.60
CA LEU A 203 14.22 -1.64 1.79
C LEU A 203 15.16 -1.33 0.63
N GLU A 204 16.34 -1.94 0.64
CA GLU A 204 17.39 -1.69 -0.34
C GLU A 204 17.54 -2.88 -1.27
N GLY A 205 17.35 -2.64 -2.57
CA GLY A 205 17.73 -3.57 -3.62
C GLY A 205 19.16 -3.32 -4.09
N ARG A 206 19.56 -3.95 -5.20
CA ARG A 206 20.92 -3.82 -5.75
C ARG A 206 21.29 -2.37 -6.10
N ASP A 207 20.40 -1.68 -6.82
CA ASP A 207 20.67 -0.36 -7.42
C ASP A 207 19.58 0.67 -7.08
N TRP A 208 18.79 0.42 -6.04
CA TRP A 208 17.68 1.29 -5.63
C TRP A 208 17.37 1.14 -4.15
N THR A 209 16.75 2.17 -3.59
CA THR A 209 16.27 2.19 -2.21
C THR A 209 14.85 2.70 -2.12
N LEU A 210 14.05 2.05 -1.26
CA LEU A 210 12.78 2.56 -0.79
C LEU A 210 12.88 2.88 0.71
N VAL A 211 12.50 4.09 1.11
CA VAL A 211 12.40 4.45 2.53
C VAL A 211 10.95 4.79 2.84
N PHE A 212 10.31 4.00 3.68
CA PHE A 212 8.95 4.22 4.13
C PHE A 212 8.99 5.07 5.39
N LEU A 213 8.20 6.14 5.43
CA LEU A 213 8.17 7.12 6.52
C LEU A 213 6.75 7.33 7.04
N THR A 214 6.63 7.53 8.35
CA THR A 214 5.42 8.00 9.03
C THR A 214 5.75 9.18 9.93
N ASP A 215 4.79 10.11 10.11
CA ASP A 215 5.00 11.40 10.79
C ASP A 215 5.48 11.22 12.24
N THR A 216 4.91 10.22 12.91
CA THR A 216 5.26 9.79 14.25
C THR A 216 5.55 8.29 14.25
N VAL A 217 5.95 7.74 15.40
CA VAL A 217 5.79 6.30 15.60
C VAL A 217 4.31 6.01 15.42
N SER A 218 3.94 5.44 14.27
CA SER A 218 2.54 5.10 14.00
C SER A 218 2.09 4.03 14.99
N SER A 219 0.81 4.04 15.35
CA SER A 219 0.20 2.88 16.04
C SER A 219 0.22 1.63 15.15
N ASP A 220 0.35 1.81 13.84
CA ASP A 220 0.39 0.72 12.88
C ASP A 220 1.83 0.19 12.78
N PRO A 221 2.09 -1.07 13.13
CA PRO A 221 3.41 -1.66 12.96
C PRO A 221 3.75 -1.87 11.49
N TRP A 222 5.02 -2.11 11.20
CA TRP A 222 5.44 -2.51 9.87
C TRP A 222 5.22 -4.00 9.67
N PHE A 223 4.46 -4.37 8.65
CA PHE A 223 4.52 -5.72 8.10
C PHE A 223 5.63 -5.76 7.04
N VAL A 224 6.60 -6.63 7.25
CA VAL A 224 7.69 -6.88 6.30
C VAL A 224 7.79 -8.37 6.04
N ARG A 225 7.90 -8.76 4.77
CA ARG A 225 8.24 -10.13 4.35
C ARG A 225 9.30 -10.01 3.26
N CYS A 226 10.33 -10.85 3.32
CA CYS A 226 11.39 -10.91 2.30
C CYS A 226 11.82 -12.34 1.93
N ASP A 227 11.43 -13.38 2.69
CA ASP A 227 11.91 -14.76 2.46
C ASP A 227 11.30 -15.39 1.18
N ASP A 228 10.01 -15.17 0.94
CA ASP A 228 9.31 -15.68 -0.26
C ASP A 228 9.09 -14.59 -1.31
N TYR A 229 8.92 -13.36 -0.83
CA TYR A 229 8.77 -12.16 -1.63
C TYR A 229 9.03 -10.93 -0.78
N ALA A 230 9.43 -9.82 -1.41
CA ALA A 230 9.53 -8.54 -0.75
C ALA A 230 8.20 -7.78 -0.74
N GLY A 231 7.59 -7.70 0.44
CA GLY A 231 6.36 -6.96 0.68
C GLY A 231 6.46 -6.13 1.96
N VAL A 232 6.11 -4.85 1.86
CA VAL A 232 6.11 -3.92 2.99
C VAL A 232 4.74 -3.24 3.07
N CYS A 233 4.14 -3.16 4.26
CA CYS A 233 3.04 -2.23 4.50
C CYS A 233 3.07 -1.63 5.90
N SER A 234 2.55 -0.41 6.03
CA SER A 234 2.09 0.13 7.31
C SER A 234 0.78 -0.60 7.66
N ALA A 235 0.84 -1.46 8.67
CA ALA A 235 -0.14 -2.50 8.92
C ALA A 235 -1.32 -2.00 9.78
N ILE A 236 -2.34 -1.43 9.14
CA ILE A 236 -3.57 -1.00 9.83
C ILE A 236 -4.43 -2.17 10.34
N ALA A 237 -4.10 -3.39 9.93
CA ALA A 237 -4.81 -4.63 10.26
C ALA A 237 -3.93 -5.59 11.07
N TRP A 238 -2.88 -5.11 11.73
CA TRP A 238 -2.04 -5.96 12.57
C TRP A 238 -2.87 -6.63 13.67
N ASP A 239 -3.60 -5.79 14.40
CA ASP A 239 -4.73 -6.15 15.24
C ASP A 239 -6.04 -5.72 14.57
N ARG A 240 -7.18 -6.16 15.12
CA ARG A 240 -8.49 -5.69 14.68
C ARG A 240 -8.61 -4.19 14.88
N LEU A 241 -8.92 -3.46 13.81
CA LEU A 241 -9.22 -2.03 13.87
C LEU A 241 -10.73 -1.82 13.69
N ILE A 242 -11.31 -0.98 14.55
CA ILE A 242 -12.73 -0.59 14.49
C ILE A 242 -12.84 0.88 14.10
N VAL A 243 -13.61 1.18 13.06
CA VAL A 243 -14.06 2.54 12.74
C VAL A 243 -15.52 2.64 13.17
N PRO A 244 -15.82 3.35 14.27
CA PRO A 244 -17.20 3.47 14.76
C PRO A 244 -18.13 4.08 13.71
N ALA A 245 -19.43 3.83 13.85
CA ALA A 245 -20.47 4.53 13.10
C ALA A 245 -20.25 6.06 13.14
N GLY A 246 -20.23 6.71 11.97
CA GLY A 246 -19.92 8.14 11.81
C GLY A 246 -18.45 8.53 12.00
N GLY A 247 -17.58 7.60 12.37
CA GLY A 247 -16.13 7.79 12.49
C GLY A 247 -15.39 7.70 11.16
N THR A 248 -14.10 8.05 11.20
CA THR A 248 -13.21 7.97 10.04
C THR A 248 -11.85 7.40 10.43
N LEU A 249 -11.25 6.62 9.55
CA LEU A 249 -9.85 6.20 9.63
C LEU A 249 -9.03 7.04 8.66
N THR A 250 -8.06 7.81 9.17
CA THR A 250 -7.12 8.57 8.33
C THR A 250 -5.69 8.08 8.55
N ARG A 251 -4.94 7.95 7.46
CA ARG A 251 -3.51 7.63 7.46
C ARG A 251 -2.76 8.47 6.43
N THR A 252 -1.55 8.84 6.81
CA THR A 252 -0.56 9.49 5.95
C THR A 252 0.76 8.75 6.12
N LEU A 253 1.44 8.50 5.00
CA LEU A 253 2.80 7.97 4.97
C LEU A 253 3.50 8.48 3.71
N SER A 254 4.81 8.40 3.68
CA SER A 254 5.59 8.66 2.47
C SER A 254 6.49 7.49 2.12
N VAL A 255 6.83 7.37 0.85
CA VAL A 255 7.86 6.46 0.36
C VAL A 255 8.86 7.27 -0.47
N LEU A 256 10.09 7.35 0.02
CA LEU A 256 11.21 7.83 -0.77
C LEU A 256 11.59 6.74 -1.77
N VAL A 257 11.80 7.12 -3.02
CA VAL A 257 12.27 6.26 -4.10
C VAL A 257 13.58 6.86 -4.61
N ALA A 258 14.68 6.12 -4.43
CA ALA A 258 16.03 6.62 -4.71
C ALA A 258 16.83 5.63 -5.56
N ASP A 259 17.72 6.18 -6.39
CA ASP A 259 18.80 5.44 -7.05
C ASP A 259 19.88 5.06 -6.03
N GLY A 260 20.37 3.82 -6.07
CA GLY A 260 21.43 3.33 -5.19
C GLY A 260 21.03 3.23 -3.70
N SER A 261 22.04 3.20 -2.83
CA SER A 261 21.89 3.14 -1.37
C SER A 261 21.57 4.51 -0.75
N PRO A 262 20.81 4.58 0.35
CA PRO A 262 20.45 5.85 0.95
C PRO A 262 21.66 6.48 1.67
N THR A 263 21.85 7.79 1.51
CA THR A 263 22.78 8.56 2.35
C THR A 263 22.05 9.09 3.59
N GLY A 264 22.79 9.42 4.65
CA GLY A 264 22.20 10.05 5.85
C GLY A 264 21.53 11.39 5.54
N GLU A 265 22.09 12.16 4.60
CA GLU A 265 21.52 13.42 4.12
C GLU A 265 20.20 13.21 3.39
N LEU A 266 20.14 12.19 2.52
CA LEU A 266 18.92 11.84 1.79
C LEU A 266 17.80 11.40 2.74
N LEU A 267 18.12 10.62 3.77
CA LEU A 267 17.15 10.24 4.81
C LEU A 267 16.62 11.46 5.56
N ALA A 268 17.48 12.40 5.91
CA ALA A 268 17.07 13.64 6.58
C ALA A 268 16.18 14.51 5.68
N ALA A 269 16.51 14.63 4.39
CA ALA A 269 15.69 15.35 3.42
C ALA A 269 14.31 14.70 3.21
N ALA A 270 14.26 13.36 3.17
CA ALA A 270 13.00 12.62 3.08
C ALA A 270 12.11 12.83 4.31
N GLN A 271 12.70 12.87 5.51
CA GLN A 271 11.98 13.18 6.75
C GLN A 271 11.44 14.61 6.75
N GLU A 272 12.21 15.59 6.26
CA GLU A 272 11.73 16.97 6.13
C GLU A 272 10.57 17.09 5.15
N ALA A 273 10.68 16.49 3.97
CA ALA A 273 9.65 16.52 2.95
C ALA A 273 8.36 15.74 3.34
N HIS A 274 8.45 14.87 4.35
CA HIS A 274 7.30 14.16 4.87
C HIS A 274 6.43 15.04 5.80
N ARG A 275 7.06 15.91 6.60
CA ARG A 275 6.39 16.83 7.53
C ARG A 275 5.40 17.76 6.82
#